data_AF-A0A2T2RWZ0-F1
#
_entry.id   AF-A0A2T2RWZ0-F1
#
_cell.length_a   1.000
_cell.length_b   1.000
_cell.length_c   1.000
_cell.angle_alpha   90.00
_cell.angle_beta   90.00
_cell.angle_gamma   90.00
#
_symmetry.space_group_name_H-M   'P 1'
#
loop_
_entity.id
_entity.type
_entity.pdbx_description
1 polymer ?
#
loop_
_entity_poly.entity_id
_entity_poly.type
_entity_poly.pdbx_seq_one_letter_code
_entity_poly.pdbx_strand_id
1 'polypeptide(L)'
;GSVLWASFGPPLGREWLREIVPYYFWGRLSDQMYPDRPLPMLRRTQWEFAWNLTQAHPWTGWGLRNFTALYEAQTGFWFGHPHNLPLMLTAETGIPATLLLLGLVGAVLARAVLLLGIWSAVAPTKGGVEWHQDKIMLFAYLVAFGGCTLFNLLDVTLFDPRVNTFGWLLLAALSGVTYRYRTLLLWRTFKRRQKGRRDHECLTGTGK
;
A
#
# COMPACT_ATOMS: atom_id res chain seq x y z
N GLY A 1 9.49 -8.84 1.05
CA GLY A 1 10.89 -8.41 1.29
C GLY A 1 11.88 -9.21 0.48
N SER A 2 11.86 -10.54 0.58
CA SER A 2 12.90 -11.43 0.04
C SER A 2 13.16 -11.27 -1.47
N VAL A 3 12.12 -11.17 -2.30
CA VAL A 3 12.29 -10.97 -3.77
C VAL A 3 12.95 -9.63 -4.09
N LEU A 4 12.54 -8.54 -3.43
CA LEU A 4 13.12 -7.21 -3.63
C LEU A 4 14.59 -7.18 -3.22
N TRP A 5 14.92 -7.79 -2.08
CA TRP A 5 16.29 -7.86 -1.60
C TRP A 5 17.16 -8.78 -2.48
N ALA A 6 16.61 -9.90 -2.97
CA ALA A 6 17.27 -10.74 -3.98
C ALA A 6 17.49 -10.01 -5.33
N SER A 7 16.68 -8.99 -5.63
CA SER A 7 16.77 -8.22 -6.88
C SER A 7 17.75 -7.04 -6.78
N PHE A 8 17.74 -6.31 -5.66
CA PHE A 8 18.41 -5.01 -5.51
C PHE A 8 19.27 -4.86 -4.24
N GLY A 9 19.25 -5.84 -3.34
CA GLY A 9 19.95 -5.75 -2.06
C GLY A 9 21.48 -5.80 -2.16
N PRO A 10 22.19 -5.52 -1.05
CA PRO A 10 23.65 -5.61 -0.97
C PRO A 10 24.14 -7.06 -1.16
N PRO A 11 25.36 -7.28 -1.68
CA PRO A 11 25.83 -8.58 -2.16
C PRO A 11 25.66 -9.73 -1.16
N LEU A 12 26.12 -9.57 0.08
CA LEU A 12 26.08 -10.62 1.11
C LEU A 12 24.66 -11.17 1.34
N GLY A 13 23.68 -10.29 1.58
CA GLY A 13 22.30 -10.72 1.80
C GLY A 13 21.56 -11.08 0.51
N ARG A 14 21.95 -10.47 -0.62
CA ARG A 14 21.31 -10.71 -1.91
C ARG A 14 21.61 -12.11 -2.43
N GLU A 15 22.88 -12.52 -2.47
CA GLU A 15 23.24 -13.84 -3.02
C GLU A 15 22.65 -14.96 -2.16
N TRP A 16 22.70 -14.84 -0.83
CA TRP A 16 22.03 -15.80 0.07
C TRP A 16 20.52 -15.93 -0.22
N LEU A 17 19.81 -14.81 -0.44
CA LEU A 17 18.39 -14.86 -0.78
C LEU A 17 18.11 -15.43 -2.18
N ARG A 18 19.04 -15.32 -3.12
CA ARG A 18 18.88 -15.87 -4.48
C ARG A 18 18.96 -17.39 -4.52
N GLU A 19 19.56 -18.01 -3.50
CA GLU A 19 19.54 -19.47 -3.32
C GLU A 19 18.14 -19.97 -2.92
N ILE A 20 17.37 -19.15 -2.20
CA ILE A 20 16.04 -19.50 -1.68
C ILE A 20 14.93 -19.06 -2.64
N VAL A 21 15.06 -17.86 -3.22
CA VAL A 21 14.04 -17.27 -4.10
C VAL A 21 14.29 -17.73 -5.54
N PRO A 22 13.31 -18.36 -6.21
CA PRO A 22 13.50 -18.82 -7.59
C PRO A 22 13.89 -17.68 -8.54
N TYR A 23 14.83 -17.97 -9.45
CA TYR A 23 15.36 -17.01 -10.44
C TYR A 23 14.27 -16.28 -11.20
N TYR A 24 13.17 -16.95 -11.52
CA TYR A 24 12.01 -16.34 -12.18
C TYR A 24 11.52 -15.05 -11.54
N PHE A 25 11.47 -14.99 -10.20
CA PHE A 25 10.92 -13.83 -9.52
C PHE A 25 11.92 -12.67 -9.46
N TRP A 26 13.14 -12.92 -8.97
CA TRP A 26 14.12 -11.86 -8.78
C TRP A 26 14.83 -11.47 -10.09
N GLY A 27 15.05 -12.41 -11.00
CA GLY A 27 15.65 -12.15 -12.32
C GLY A 27 14.74 -11.33 -13.23
N ARG A 28 13.42 -11.53 -13.15
CA ARG A 28 12.44 -10.70 -13.87
C ARG A 28 12.31 -9.28 -13.29
N LEU A 29 12.46 -9.13 -11.97
CA LEU A 29 12.34 -7.83 -11.31
C LEU A 29 13.62 -6.99 -11.45
N SER A 30 14.79 -7.63 -11.42
CA SER A 30 16.10 -7.00 -11.67
C SER A 30 16.44 -6.87 -13.16
N ASP A 31 15.52 -7.29 -14.05
CA ASP A 31 15.66 -7.37 -15.50
C ASP A 31 16.84 -8.25 -16.00
N GLN A 32 17.50 -9.02 -15.12
CA GLN A 32 18.57 -9.96 -15.50
C GLN A 32 18.12 -11.10 -16.42
N MET A 33 16.81 -11.39 -16.48
CA MET A 33 16.24 -12.35 -17.44
C MET A 33 16.19 -11.81 -18.87
N TYR A 34 16.35 -10.50 -19.07
CA TYR A 34 16.23 -9.85 -20.38
C TYR A 34 17.43 -8.91 -20.60
N PRO A 35 18.65 -9.45 -20.70
CA PRO A 35 19.88 -8.65 -20.74
C PRO A 35 19.96 -7.70 -21.94
N ASP A 36 19.27 -8.02 -23.03
CA ASP A 36 19.29 -7.25 -24.28
C ASP A 36 18.26 -6.09 -24.31
N ARG A 37 17.52 -5.86 -23.21
CA ARG A 37 16.58 -4.73 -23.17
C ARG A 37 17.32 -3.39 -23.16
N PRO A 38 16.88 -2.41 -23.97
CA PRO A 38 17.37 -1.04 -23.86
C PRO A 38 17.20 -0.51 -22.44
N LEU A 39 18.20 0.23 -21.95
CA LEU A 39 18.18 0.82 -20.60
C LEU A 39 16.89 1.60 -20.29
N PRO A 40 16.30 2.40 -21.20
CA PRO A 40 15.05 3.12 -20.92
C PRO A 40 13.83 2.21 -20.67
N MET A 41 13.91 0.93 -21.04
CA MET A 41 12.83 -0.03 -20.80
C MET A 41 12.91 -0.70 -19.42
N LEU A 42 14.01 -0.49 -18.67
CA LEU A 42 14.22 -1.10 -17.37
C LEU A 42 13.38 -0.40 -16.30
N ARG A 43 12.78 -1.18 -15.39
CA ARG A 43 11.99 -0.59 -14.28
C ARG A 43 12.84 0.34 -13.42
N ARG A 44 14.10 -0.06 -13.17
CA ARG A 44 15.03 0.75 -12.37
C ARG A 44 15.22 2.13 -12.98
N THR A 45 15.48 2.21 -14.29
CA THR A 45 15.67 3.48 -14.99
C THR A 45 14.42 4.36 -14.95
N GLN A 46 13.23 3.76 -15.08
CA GLN A 46 11.97 4.48 -14.95
C GLN A 46 11.71 4.98 -13.52
N TRP A 47 12.04 4.16 -12.52
CA TRP A 47 11.91 4.53 -11.11
C TRP A 47 12.90 5.63 -10.72
N GLU A 48 14.16 5.52 -11.15
CA GLU A 48 15.17 6.56 -10.95
C GLU A 48 14.74 7.88 -11.58
N PHE A 49 14.21 7.86 -12.80
CA PHE A 49 13.69 9.06 -13.44
C PHE A 49 12.51 9.68 -12.67
N ALA A 50 11.51 8.89 -12.29
CA ALA A 50 10.37 9.38 -11.52
C ALA A 50 10.78 9.92 -10.13
N TRP A 51 11.80 9.32 -9.52
CA TRP A 51 12.40 9.81 -8.29
C TRP A 51 13.10 11.17 -8.50
N ASN A 52 13.88 11.32 -9.57
CA ASN A 52 14.52 12.58 -9.92
C ASN A 52 13.48 13.70 -10.17
N LEU A 53 12.37 13.38 -10.86
CA LEU A 53 11.25 14.31 -11.02
C LEU A 53 10.64 14.72 -9.67
N THR A 54 10.44 13.75 -8.78
CA THR A 54 9.93 14.00 -7.42
C THR A 54 10.87 14.93 -6.65
N GLN A 55 12.18 14.73 -6.74
CA GLN A 55 13.17 15.58 -6.07
C GLN A 55 13.21 17.00 -6.64
N ALA A 56 12.98 17.17 -7.94
CA ALA A 56 12.96 18.48 -8.58
C ALA A 56 11.72 19.31 -8.18
N HIS A 57 10.55 18.68 -8.05
CA HIS A 57 9.29 19.36 -7.68
C HIS A 57 8.54 18.62 -6.55
N PRO A 58 9.09 18.57 -5.32
CA PRO A 58 8.58 17.69 -4.26
C PRO A 58 7.20 18.09 -3.73
N TRP A 59 6.80 19.36 -3.88
CA TRP A 59 5.55 19.87 -3.31
C TRP A 59 4.36 19.69 -4.24
N THR A 60 4.52 19.95 -5.52
CA THR A 60 3.44 19.99 -6.52
C THR A 60 3.55 18.95 -7.60
N GLY A 61 4.73 18.33 -7.76
CA GLY A 61 5.05 17.49 -8.90
C GLY A 61 5.08 18.27 -10.23
N TRP A 62 5.06 17.51 -11.32
CA TRP A 62 5.16 17.99 -12.70
C TRP A 62 3.83 18.04 -13.45
N GLY A 63 2.71 17.81 -12.75
CA GLY A 63 1.38 17.71 -13.34
C GLY A 63 0.97 16.27 -13.67
N LEU A 64 -0.33 16.00 -13.55
CA LEU A 64 -0.91 14.70 -13.87
C LEU A 64 -0.64 14.33 -15.33
N ARG A 65 -0.29 13.06 -15.56
CA ARG A 65 0.03 12.49 -16.88
C ARG A 65 1.27 13.05 -17.57
N ASN A 66 2.12 13.80 -16.88
CA ASN A 66 3.29 14.39 -17.51
C ASN A 66 4.52 13.46 -17.55
N PHE A 67 4.51 12.33 -16.82
CA PHE A 67 5.65 11.40 -16.81
C PHE A 67 6.05 10.96 -18.22
N THR A 68 5.09 10.50 -19.04
CA THR A 68 5.36 9.93 -20.37
C THR A 68 6.05 10.94 -21.29
N ALA A 69 5.52 12.15 -21.37
CA ALA A 69 6.08 13.20 -22.21
C ALA A 69 7.50 13.60 -21.75
N LEU A 70 7.71 13.74 -20.45
CA LEU A 70 9.02 14.05 -19.87
C LEU A 70 10.02 12.91 -20.08
N TYR A 71 9.59 11.67 -19.95
CA TYR A 71 10.43 10.49 -20.14
C TYR A 71 10.87 10.35 -21.59
N GLU A 72 9.95 10.51 -22.52
CA GLU A 72 10.22 10.45 -23.96
C GLU A 72 11.15 11.59 -24.39
N ALA A 73 10.91 12.82 -23.90
CA ALA A 73 11.79 13.96 -24.18
C ALA A 73 13.23 13.73 -23.69
N GLN A 74 13.41 13.07 -22.55
CA GLN A 74 14.74 12.83 -21.97
C GLN A 74 15.46 11.63 -22.60
N THR A 75 14.73 10.57 -22.94
CA THR A 75 15.32 9.27 -23.31
C THR A 75 15.20 8.94 -24.79
N GLY A 76 14.30 9.61 -25.52
CA GLY A 76 13.90 9.24 -26.87
C GLY A 76 13.00 7.99 -26.93
N PHE A 77 12.57 7.44 -25.80
CA PHE A 77 11.70 6.27 -25.71
C PHE A 77 10.36 6.61 -25.09
N TRP A 78 9.28 6.25 -25.79
CA TRP A 78 7.94 6.35 -25.24
C TRP A 78 7.68 5.26 -24.19
N PHE A 79 7.22 5.67 -23.00
CA PHE A 79 6.79 4.75 -21.94
C PHE A 79 5.58 5.31 -21.18
N GLY A 80 4.54 4.48 -21.01
CA GLY A 80 3.24 4.93 -20.49
C GLY A 80 3.22 5.35 -19.02
N HIS A 81 4.08 4.78 -18.17
CA HIS A 81 4.18 5.13 -16.74
C HIS A 81 5.39 4.44 -16.11
N PRO A 82 5.94 4.96 -14.99
CA PRO A 82 6.91 4.22 -14.21
C PRO A 82 6.12 3.16 -13.45
N HIS A 83 6.48 1.88 -13.61
CA HIS A 83 5.77 0.73 -13.02
C HIS A 83 5.83 0.68 -11.47
N ASN A 84 5.32 1.72 -10.81
CA ASN A 84 5.24 1.96 -9.37
C ASN A 84 4.33 3.19 -9.15
N LEU A 85 3.06 2.96 -8.78
CA LEU A 85 2.05 4.00 -8.65
C LEU A 85 2.42 5.07 -7.61
N PRO A 86 2.85 4.74 -6.36
CA PRO A 86 3.26 5.77 -5.41
C PRO A 86 4.33 6.71 -5.97
N LEU A 87 5.33 6.16 -6.65
CA LEU A 87 6.42 6.93 -7.23
C LEU A 87 5.97 7.80 -8.41
N MET A 88 5.04 7.29 -9.23
CA MET A 88 4.39 8.08 -10.27
C MET A 88 3.61 9.25 -9.66
N LEU A 89 2.84 9.00 -8.59
CA LEU A 89 2.05 10.04 -7.93
C LEU A 89 2.94 11.11 -7.30
N THR A 90 4.06 10.75 -6.68
CA THR A 90 4.99 11.76 -6.14
C THR A 90 5.60 12.61 -7.24
N ALA A 91 5.92 12.02 -8.41
CA ALA A 91 6.44 12.76 -9.55
C ALA A 91 5.40 13.69 -10.19
N GLU A 92 4.15 13.23 -10.31
CA GLU A 92 3.08 13.96 -11.01
C GLU A 92 2.33 14.97 -10.13
N THR A 93 2.15 14.66 -8.84
CA THR A 93 1.31 15.45 -7.92
C THR A 93 2.05 16.00 -6.69
N GLY A 94 3.31 15.59 -6.51
CA GLY A 94 4.10 15.92 -5.34
C GLY A 94 3.86 14.99 -4.15
N ILE A 95 4.78 15.06 -3.19
CA ILE A 95 4.78 14.27 -1.96
C ILE A 95 3.54 14.58 -1.09
N PRO A 96 3.14 15.84 -0.84
CA PRO A 96 2.00 16.12 0.03
C PRO A 96 0.68 15.51 -0.47
N ALA A 97 0.37 15.68 -1.76
CA ALA A 97 -0.86 15.15 -2.35
C ALA A 97 -0.85 13.61 -2.35
N THR A 98 0.29 13.00 -2.66
CA THR A 98 0.46 11.55 -2.61
C THR A 98 0.26 11.00 -1.20
N LEU A 99 0.90 11.63 -0.20
CA LEU A 99 0.75 11.24 1.21
C LEU A 99 -0.68 11.41 1.72
N LEU A 100 -1.39 12.46 1.28
CA LEU A 100 -2.79 12.64 1.61
C LEU A 100 -3.63 11.47 1.08
N LEU A 101 -3.49 11.12 -0.20
CA LEU A 101 -4.22 10.00 -0.80
C LEU A 101 -3.89 8.68 -0.10
N LEU A 102 -2.60 8.36 0.06
CA LEU A 102 -2.15 7.15 0.75
C LEU A 102 -2.61 7.12 2.21
N GLY A 103 -2.63 8.27 2.88
CA GLY A 103 -3.12 8.41 4.24
C GLY A 103 -4.62 8.14 4.37
N LEU A 104 -5.42 8.65 3.43
CA LEU A 104 -6.88 8.40 3.39
C LEU A 104 -7.18 6.92 3.16
N VAL A 105 -6.54 6.30 2.16
CA VAL A 105 -6.67 4.87 1.86
C VAL A 105 -6.17 4.03 3.05
N GLY A 106 -4.98 4.35 3.56
CA GLY A 106 -4.37 3.67 4.70
C GLY A 106 -5.21 3.75 5.97
N ALA A 107 -5.89 4.89 6.21
CA ALA A 107 -6.79 5.04 7.35
C ALA A 107 -8.02 4.11 7.26
N VAL A 108 -8.59 3.91 6.07
CA VAL A 108 -9.68 2.93 5.86
C VAL A 108 -9.18 1.52 6.16
N LEU A 109 -8.02 1.13 5.63
CA LEU A 109 -7.43 -0.19 5.88
C LEU A 109 -7.11 -0.41 7.35
N ALA A 110 -6.50 0.56 8.02
CA ALA A 110 -6.19 0.49 9.44
C ALA A 110 -7.46 0.28 10.27
N ARG A 111 -8.54 1.02 10.00
CA ARG A 111 -9.83 0.85 10.68
C ARG A 111 -10.42 -0.54 10.43
N ALA A 112 -10.36 -1.05 9.21
CA ALA A 112 -10.87 -2.38 8.85
C ALA A 112 -10.08 -3.49 9.57
N VAL A 113 -8.76 -3.40 9.61
CA VAL A 113 -7.89 -4.35 10.35
C VAL A 113 -8.16 -4.28 11.86
N LEU A 114 -8.28 -3.07 12.43
CA LEU A 114 -8.61 -2.90 13.84
C LEU A 114 -9.98 -3.49 14.18
N LEU A 115 -10.95 -3.35 13.28
CA LEU A 115 -12.30 -3.88 13.41
C LEU A 115 -12.28 -5.42 13.41
N LEU A 116 -11.54 -6.07 12.50
CA LEU A 116 -11.34 -7.53 12.54
C LEU A 116 -10.78 -8.02 13.88
N GLY A 117 -9.85 -7.27 14.47
CA GLY A 117 -9.19 -7.63 15.72
C GLY A 117 -10.03 -7.40 16.99
N ILE A 118 -11.16 -6.68 16.92
CA ILE A 118 -12.14 -6.59 18.02
C ILE A 118 -13.40 -7.38 17.77
N TRP A 119 -13.62 -7.85 16.55
CA TRP A 119 -14.87 -8.48 16.15
C TRP A 119 -15.31 -9.61 17.09
N SER A 120 -14.35 -10.42 17.55
CA SER A 120 -14.59 -11.52 18.49
C SER A 120 -14.86 -11.08 19.93
N ALA A 121 -14.47 -9.87 20.34
CA ALA A 121 -14.60 -9.37 21.71
C ALA A 121 -15.89 -8.57 21.96
N VAL A 122 -16.63 -8.23 20.90
CA VAL A 122 -17.82 -7.36 20.99
C VAL A 122 -19.08 -8.03 20.44
N ALA A 123 -19.02 -9.32 20.08
CA ALA A 123 -20.17 -10.05 19.59
C ALA A 123 -20.89 -10.81 20.72
N PRO A 124 -22.06 -10.34 21.19
CA PRO A 124 -23.13 -11.21 21.65
C PRO A 124 -24.32 -11.11 20.69
N THR A 125 -24.82 -12.24 20.19
CA THR A 125 -26.27 -12.45 20.00
C THR A 125 -26.54 -13.93 19.74
N LYS A 126 -27.27 -14.56 20.66
CA LYS A 126 -28.07 -15.74 20.33
C LYS A 126 -29.25 -15.26 19.46
N GLY A 127 -29.46 -15.89 18.30
CA GLY A 127 -30.71 -15.76 17.53
C GLY A 127 -30.72 -14.85 16.29
N GLY A 128 -29.59 -14.32 15.83
CA GLY A 128 -29.51 -13.56 14.57
C GLY A 128 -28.65 -14.27 13.51
N VAL A 129 -28.95 -14.04 12.23
CA VAL A 129 -28.25 -14.59 11.04
C VAL A 129 -26.73 -14.44 11.17
N GLU A 130 -25.99 -15.45 10.70
CA GLU A 130 -24.59 -15.77 11.04
C GLU A 130 -23.56 -14.63 10.89
N TRP A 131 -23.20 -14.00 12.02
CA TRP A 131 -22.12 -13.02 12.16
C TRP A 131 -20.71 -13.52 11.78
N HIS A 132 -20.49 -14.84 11.68
CA HIS A 132 -19.19 -15.40 11.30
C HIS A 132 -18.87 -15.12 9.82
N GLN A 133 -19.90 -15.03 8.98
CA GLN A 133 -19.79 -14.76 7.54
C GLN A 133 -19.31 -13.31 7.28
N ASP A 134 -19.77 -12.34 8.08
CA ASP A 134 -19.36 -10.93 7.96
C ASP A 134 -17.87 -10.72 8.22
N LYS A 135 -17.30 -11.43 9.20
CA LYS A 135 -15.86 -11.35 9.52
C LYS A 135 -15.01 -11.92 8.40
N ILE A 136 -15.41 -13.07 7.84
CA ILE A 136 -14.72 -13.68 6.70
C ILE A 136 -14.82 -12.78 5.48
N MET A 137 -15.98 -12.16 5.24
CA MET A 137 -16.18 -11.23 4.14
C MET A 137 -15.28 -9.98 4.28
N LEU A 138 -15.23 -9.37 5.47
CA LEU A 138 -14.36 -8.22 5.73
C LEU A 138 -12.88 -8.60 5.53
N PHE A 139 -12.48 -9.79 5.98
CA PHE A 139 -11.13 -10.30 5.75
C PHE A 139 -10.84 -10.50 4.26
N ALA A 140 -11.76 -11.11 3.51
CA ALA A 140 -11.63 -11.32 2.08
C ALA A 140 -11.48 -9.99 1.31
N TYR A 141 -12.29 -8.98 1.65
CA TYR A 141 -12.18 -7.64 1.06
C TYR A 141 -10.85 -6.96 1.39
N LEU A 142 -10.36 -7.11 2.62
CA LEU A 142 -9.04 -6.60 3.02
C LEU A 142 -7.90 -7.26 2.25
N VAL A 143 -7.93 -8.58 2.09
CA VAL A 143 -6.92 -9.32 1.32
C VAL A 143 -6.99 -8.94 -0.16
N ALA A 144 -8.19 -8.87 -0.74
CA ALA A 144 -8.38 -8.50 -2.14
C ALA A 144 -7.87 -7.07 -2.42
N PHE A 145 -8.34 -6.08 -1.65
CA PHE A 145 -7.91 -4.69 -1.82
C PHE A 145 -6.42 -4.51 -1.48
N GLY A 146 -5.94 -5.18 -0.43
CA GLY A 146 -4.53 -5.18 -0.05
C GLY A 146 -3.64 -5.74 -1.16
N GLY A 147 -4.06 -6.83 -1.80
CA GLY A 147 -3.40 -7.40 -2.97
C GLY A 147 -3.35 -6.41 -4.14
N CYS A 148 -4.47 -5.79 -4.50
CA CYS A 148 -4.51 -4.75 -5.53
C CYS A 148 -3.61 -3.54 -5.18
N THR A 149 -3.56 -3.15 -3.91
CA THR A 149 -2.71 -2.05 -3.42
C THR A 149 -1.22 -2.42 -3.50
N LEU A 150 -0.85 -3.64 -3.12
CA LEU A 150 0.53 -4.12 -3.20
C LEU A 150 1.00 -4.28 -4.65
N PHE A 151 0.12 -4.69 -5.55
CA PHE A 151 0.42 -4.77 -6.98
C PHE A 151 0.84 -3.41 -7.55
N ASN A 152 0.26 -2.32 -7.04
CA ASN A 152 0.61 -0.95 -7.40
C ASN A 152 2.04 -0.51 -6.99
N LEU A 153 2.78 -1.33 -6.24
CA LEU A 153 4.21 -1.11 -5.98
C LEU A 153 5.12 -1.53 -7.15
N LEU A 154 4.63 -2.42 -8.02
CA LEU A 154 5.37 -3.02 -9.12
C LEU A 154 4.74 -2.74 -10.49
N ASP A 155 3.57 -2.11 -10.50
CA ASP A 155 2.89 -1.64 -11.71
C ASP A 155 1.90 -0.52 -11.38
N VAL A 156 1.18 -0.01 -12.39
CA VAL A 156 0.19 1.06 -12.24
C VAL A 156 -1.17 0.61 -12.77
N THR A 157 -2.07 0.16 -11.88
CA THR A 157 -3.41 -0.30 -12.31
C THR A 157 -4.42 0.81 -12.47
N LEU A 158 -4.05 2.05 -12.13
CA LEU A 158 -4.89 3.23 -12.24
C LEU A 158 -5.48 3.40 -13.66
N PHE A 159 -4.73 3.02 -14.70
CA PHE A 159 -5.14 3.17 -16.10
C PHE A 159 -5.96 2.00 -16.64
N ASP A 160 -6.07 0.87 -15.92
CA ASP A 160 -7.03 -0.16 -16.27
C ASP A 160 -8.37 0.16 -15.58
N PRO A 161 -9.39 0.62 -16.32
CA PRO A 161 -10.65 1.02 -15.69
C PRO A 161 -11.32 -0.13 -14.96
N ARG A 162 -11.16 -1.39 -15.40
CA ARG A 162 -11.79 -2.55 -14.75
C ARG A 162 -11.19 -2.75 -13.37
N VAL A 163 -9.87 -2.85 -13.31
CA VAL A 163 -9.13 -3.07 -12.05
C VAL A 163 -9.31 -1.88 -11.12
N ASN A 164 -9.22 -0.66 -11.64
CA ASN A 164 -9.39 0.56 -10.86
C ASN A 164 -10.81 0.67 -10.29
N THR A 165 -11.85 0.41 -11.07
CA THR A 165 -13.25 0.40 -10.58
C THR A 165 -13.44 -0.63 -9.47
N PHE A 166 -12.93 -1.86 -9.61
CA PHE A 166 -12.99 -2.85 -8.54
C PHE A 166 -12.24 -2.40 -7.28
N GLY A 167 -11.08 -1.75 -7.44
CA GLY A 167 -10.34 -1.15 -6.33
C GLY A 167 -11.18 -0.13 -5.56
N TRP A 168 -11.83 0.81 -6.26
CA TRP A 168 -12.70 1.82 -5.63
C TRP A 168 -13.93 1.21 -4.97
N LEU A 169 -14.57 0.20 -5.59
CA LEU A 169 -15.71 -0.51 -5.01
C LEU A 169 -15.33 -1.24 -3.72
N LEU A 170 -14.19 -1.95 -3.70
CA LEU A 170 -13.68 -2.62 -2.51
C LEU A 170 -13.35 -1.61 -1.40
N LEU A 171 -12.69 -0.51 -1.73
CA LEU A 171 -12.38 0.55 -0.75
C LEU A 171 -13.66 1.18 -0.18
N ALA A 172 -14.66 1.44 -1.02
CA ALA A 172 -15.96 1.96 -0.61
C ALA A 172 -16.69 0.98 0.33
N ALA A 173 -16.67 -0.32 0.04
CA ALA A 173 -17.23 -1.35 0.91
C ALA A 173 -16.53 -1.38 2.28
N LEU A 174 -15.20 -1.38 2.29
CA LEU A 174 -14.40 -1.32 3.52
C LEU A 174 -14.68 -0.05 4.34
N SER A 175 -14.77 1.10 3.67
CA SER A 175 -15.13 2.38 4.27
C SER A 175 -16.53 2.33 4.88
N GLY A 176 -17.52 1.83 4.14
CA GLY A 176 -18.91 1.71 4.60
C GLY A 176 -19.05 0.80 5.83
N VAL A 177 -18.39 -0.37 5.82
CA VAL A 177 -18.38 -1.29 6.97
C VAL A 177 -17.71 -0.63 8.18
N THR A 178 -16.53 -0.05 8.00
CA THR A 178 -15.82 0.59 9.12
C THR A 178 -16.55 1.81 9.68
N TYR A 179 -17.28 2.54 8.83
CA TYR A 179 -18.16 3.64 9.25
C TYR A 179 -19.34 3.14 10.07
N ARG A 180 -20.01 2.05 9.63
CA ARG A 180 -21.13 1.43 10.37
C ARG A 180 -20.74 1.02 11.78
N TYR A 181 -19.54 0.45 11.95
CA TYR A 181 -19.03 -0.01 13.25
C TYR A 181 -18.09 0.98 13.96
N ARG A 182 -18.14 2.27 13.60
CA ARG A 182 -17.25 3.31 14.17
C ARG A 182 -17.34 3.42 15.70
N THR A 183 -18.52 3.22 16.28
CA THR A 183 -18.75 3.29 17.72
C THR A 183 -17.93 2.23 18.48
N LEU A 184 -17.82 1.03 17.91
CA LEU A 184 -16.99 -0.05 18.47
C LEU A 184 -15.50 0.29 18.44
N LEU A 185 -15.04 0.86 17.32
CA LEU A 185 -13.65 1.31 17.19
C LEU A 185 -13.32 2.39 18.23
N LEU A 186 -14.20 3.37 18.41
CA LEU A 186 -14.05 4.45 19.39
C LEU A 186 -14.04 3.92 20.83
N TRP A 187 -14.94 2.97 21.15
CA TRP A 187 -15.00 2.36 22.47
C TRP A 187 -13.70 1.61 22.84
N ARG A 188 -13.11 0.87 21.90
CA ARG A 188 -11.81 0.20 22.13
C ARG A 188 -10.70 1.20 22.43
N THR A 189 -10.61 2.28 21.66
CA THR A 189 -9.61 3.33 21.89
C THR A 189 -9.78 3.99 23.26
N PHE A 190 -11.03 4.24 23.68
CA PHE A 190 -11.34 4.75 25.01
C PHE A 190 -10.91 3.76 26.11
N LYS A 191 -11.30 2.49 26.02
CA LYS A 191 -10.97 1.47 27.03
C LYS A 191 -9.46 1.21 27.15
N ARG A 192 -8.71 1.25 26.04
CA ARG A 192 -7.23 1.16 26.05
C ARG A 192 -6.59 2.36 26.76
N ARG A 193 -7.05 3.58 26.48
CA ARG A 193 -6.57 4.79 27.18
C ARG A 193 -6.83 4.73 28.68
N GLN A 194 -8.03 4.28 29.09
CA GLN A 194 -8.38 4.09 30.50
C GLN A 194 -7.52 3.03 31.20
N LYS A 195 -7.18 1.93 30.52
CA LYS A 195 -6.27 0.91 31.08
C LYS A 195 -4.85 1.45 31.23
N GLY A 196 -4.28 2.06 30.18
CA GLY A 196 -2.93 2.61 30.23
C GLY A 196 -2.75 3.72 31.29
N ARG A 197 -3.80 4.53 31.52
CA ARG A 197 -3.81 5.52 32.61
C ARG A 197 -3.73 4.86 33.99
N ARG A 198 -4.55 3.83 34.24
CA ARG A 198 -4.52 3.06 35.50
C ARG A 198 -3.20 2.34 35.74
N ASP A 199 -2.63 1.74 34.70
CA ASP A 199 -1.33 1.06 34.80
C ASP A 199 -0.21 2.07 35.12
N HIS A 200 -0.26 3.28 34.56
CA HIS A 200 0.68 4.38 34.87
C HIS A 200 0.48 4.94 36.29
N GLU A 201 -0.75 5.13 36.76
CA GLU A 201 -1.07 5.56 38.13
C GLU A 201 -0.57 4.53 39.16
N CYS A 202 -0.70 3.24 38.87
CA CYS A 202 -0.21 2.14 39.71
C CYS A 202 1.33 2.11 39.78
N LEU A 203 2.02 2.36 38.66
CA LEU A 203 3.49 2.40 38.60
C LEU A 203 4.11 3.64 39.24
N THR A 204 3.41 4.78 39.23
CA THR A 204 3.92 6.06 39.74
C THR A 204 3.44 6.40 41.14
N GLY A 205 2.58 5.57 41.74
CA GLY A 205 1.99 5.84 43.07
C GLY A 205 1.14 7.10 43.12
N THR A 206 0.71 7.63 41.97
CA THR A 206 -0.08 8.87 41.85
C THR A 206 -1.59 8.61 41.93
N GLY A 207 -2.00 7.35 42.16
CA GLY A 207 -3.39 7.00 42.43
C GLY A 207 -3.85 7.61 43.75
N LYS A 208 -4.96 8.36 43.69
CA LYS A 208 -5.72 8.75 44.89
C LYS A 208 -6.38 7.53 45.53
#